data_AF-A0A974U1X2-F1
#
_entry.id   AF-A0A974U1X2-F1
#
_cell.length_a   1.000
_cell.length_b   1.000
_cell.length_c   1.000
_cell.angle_alpha   90.00
_cell.angle_beta   90.00
_cell.angle_gamma   90.00
#
_symmetry.space_group_name_H-M   'P 1'
#
loop_
_entity.id
_entity.type
_entity.pdbx_description
1 polymer ?
#
loop_
_entity_poly.entity_id
_entity_poly.type
_entity_poly.pdbx_seq_one_letter_code
_entity_poly.pdbx_strand_id
1 'polypeptide(L)'
;MILQTTFLFISSPEIVLILFVVVMVFGADKIPEIARGLGKGMRTLKDATNDIKHEITKSAEKNGIDTSITKDVDEELKKVKEDLEDFTGSVRRKL
;
A
#
# COMPACT_ATOMS: atom_id res chain seq x y z
N MET A 1 1.21 -12.34 -40.95
CA MET A 1 1.67 -12.57 -39.57
C MET A 1 2.32 -11.31 -39.02
N ILE A 2 1.54 -10.22 -38.89
CA ILE A 2 2.04 -8.86 -38.58
C ILE A 2 1.23 -8.22 -37.43
N LEU A 3 0.44 -9.01 -36.69
CA LEU A 3 -0.61 -8.49 -35.82
C LEU A 3 -0.32 -8.61 -34.31
N GLN A 4 0.90 -8.93 -33.88
CA GLN A 4 1.11 -9.39 -32.49
C GLN A 4 2.06 -8.59 -31.58
N THR A 5 2.62 -7.43 -31.96
CA THR A 5 3.73 -6.86 -31.14
C THR A 5 3.71 -5.36 -30.80
N THR A 6 2.59 -4.64 -30.93
CA THR A 6 2.55 -3.21 -30.51
C THR A 6 2.05 -2.97 -29.08
N PHE A 7 1.45 -3.96 -28.40
CA PHE A 7 0.87 -3.76 -27.06
C PHE A 7 1.89 -3.61 -25.92
N LEU A 8 3.17 -3.91 -26.14
CA LEU A 8 4.21 -3.77 -25.10
C LEU A 8 4.72 -2.33 -24.92
N PHE A 9 4.41 -1.43 -25.86
CA PHE A 9 4.80 -0.02 -25.80
C PHE A 9 3.57 0.86 -25.86
N ILE A 10 2.75 0.82 -24.80
CA ILE A 10 1.72 1.84 -24.61
C ILE A 10 2.45 3.17 -24.40
N SER A 11 2.38 4.04 -25.41
CA SER A 11 2.86 5.41 -25.31
C SER A 11 1.68 6.32 -24.91
N SER A 12 1.98 7.58 -24.59
CA SER A 12 0.95 8.54 -24.19
C SER A 12 -0.21 8.69 -25.20
N PRO A 13 0.01 8.66 -26.53
CA PRO A 13 -1.08 8.76 -27.51
C PRO A 13 -2.08 7.59 -27.45
N GLU A 14 -1.62 6.35 -27.27
CA GLU A 14 -2.51 5.20 -27.20
C GLU A 14 -3.40 5.26 -25.95
N ILE A 15 -2.85 5.72 -24.82
CA ILE A 15 -3.63 5.94 -23.59
C ILE A 15 -4.74 6.95 -23.83
N VAL A 16 -4.44 8.08 -24.48
CA VAL A 16 -5.43 9.12 -24.79
C VAL A 16 -6.54 8.60 -25.69
N LEU A 17 -6.20 7.77 -26.69
CA LEU A 17 -7.19 7.19 -27.60
C LEU A 17 -8.12 6.21 -26.88
N ILE A 18 -7.59 5.37 -25.99
CA ILE A 18 -8.39 4.48 -25.13
C ILE A 18 -9.30 5.32 -24.22
N LEU A 19 -8.76 6.35 -23.57
CA LEU A 19 -9.53 7.22 -22.69
C LEU A 19 -10.66 7.93 -23.43
N PHE A 20 -10.43 8.34 -24.68
CA PHE A 20 -11.44 8.93 -25.56
C PHE A 20 -12.59 7.96 -25.85
N VAL A 21 -12.28 6.69 -26.18
CA VAL A 21 -13.31 5.65 -26.39
C VAL A 21 -14.11 5.41 -25.10
N VAL A 22 -13.44 5.33 -23.95
CA VAL A 22 -14.11 5.18 -22.64
C VAL A 22 -15.06 6.35 -22.38
N VAL A 23 -14.64 7.59 -22.64
CA VAL A 23 -15.50 8.77 -22.51
C VAL A 23 -16.67 8.73 -23.49
N MET A 24 -16.51 8.21 -24.70
CA MET A 24 -17.61 8.09 -25.66
C MET A 24 -18.65 7.04 -25.22
N VAL A 25 -18.22 5.94 -24.61
CA VAL A 25 -19.11 4.87 -24.13
C VAL A 25 -19.83 5.27 -22.84
N PHE A 26 -19.10 5.82 -21.86
CA PHE A 26 -19.64 6.12 -20.54
C PHE A 26 -20.11 7.57 -20.37
N GLY A 27 -19.63 8.50 -21.20
CA GLY A 27 -19.86 9.94 -21.07
C GLY A 27 -18.81 10.63 -20.19
N ALA A 28 -18.48 11.88 -20.50
CA ALA A 28 -17.47 12.66 -19.76
C ALA A 28 -17.87 12.89 -18.30
N ASP A 29 -19.17 12.98 -18.01
CA ASP A 29 -19.69 13.23 -16.67
C ASP A 29 -19.68 11.99 -15.75
N LYS A 30 -19.69 10.78 -16.33
CA LYS A 30 -19.74 9.53 -15.55
C LYS A 30 -18.41 9.15 -14.92
N ILE A 31 -17.28 9.49 -15.54
CA ILE A 31 -15.96 9.18 -14.98
C ILE A 31 -15.75 9.91 -13.63
N PRO A 32 -15.99 11.24 -13.51
CA PRO A 32 -15.92 11.94 -12.23
C PRO A 32 -16.93 11.43 -11.19
N GLU A 33 -18.14 11.08 -11.62
CA GLU A 33 -19.18 10.54 -10.74
C GLU A 33 -18.76 9.20 -10.11
N ILE A 34 -18.24 8.28 -10.92
CA ILE A 34 -17.71 6.98 -10.48
C ILE A 34 -16.50 7.18 -9.57
N ALA A 35 -15.55 8.05 -9.94
CA ALA A 35 -14.38 8.34 -9.12
C ALA A 35 -14.76 8.90 -7.73
N ARG A 36 -15.74 9.81 -7.69
CA ARG A 36 -16.28 10.36 -6.44
C ARG A 36 -17.00 9.29 -5.61
N GLY A 37 -17.78 8.42 -6.24
CA GLY A 37 -18.48 7.31 -5.57
C GLY A 37 -17.50 6.31 -4.96
N LEU A 38 -16.53 5.85 -5.75
CA LEU A 38 -15.47 4.94 -5.32
C LEU A 38 -14.60 5.56 -4.21
N GLY A 39 -14.26 6.85 -4.32
CA GLY A 39 -13.49 7.56 -3.30
C GLY A 39 -14.22 7.66 -1.96
N LYS A 40 -15.52 7.98 -1.98
CA LYS A 40 -16.37 7.99 -0.77
C LYS A 40 -16.50 6.58 -0.17
N GLY A 41 -16.70 5.57 -1.02
CA GLY A 41 -16.76 4.17 -0.61
C GLY A 41 -15.46 3.73 0.07
N MET A 42 -14.32 3.93 -0.59
CA MET A 42 -13.00 3.58 -0.05
C MET A 42 -12.71 4.29 1.27
N ARG A 43 -13.10 5.57 1.40
CA ARG A 43 -12.94 6.30 2.66
C ARG A 43 -13.81 5.72 3.78
N THR A 44 -15.07 5.43 3.49
CA THR A 44 -15.99 4.82 4.46
C THR A 44 -15.49 3.45 4.93
N LEU A 45 -15.02 2.61 3.98
CA LEU A 45 -14.42 1.30 4.29
C LEU A 45 -13.16 1.45 5.14
N LYS A 46 -12.29 2.41 4.82
CA LYS A 46 -11.07 2.68 5.59
C LYS A 46 -11.39 3.16 7.01
N ASP A 47 -12.35 4.06 7.17
CA ASP A 47 -12.72 4.61 8.47
C ASP A 47 -13.34 3.52 9.34
N ALA A 48 -14.31 2.74 8.82
CA ALA A 48 -14.89 1.59 9.52
C ALA A 48 -13.83 0.53 9.90
N THR A 49 -12.88 0.25 9.01
CA THR A 49 -11.79 -0.70 9.29
C THR A 49 -10.86 -0.17 10.40
N ASN A 50 -10.60 1.14 10.44
CA ASN A 50 -9.79 1.75 11.50
C ASN A 50 -10.50 1.72 12.84
N ASP A 51 -11.81 1.97 12.87
CA ASP A 51 -12.62 1.90 14.09
C ASP A 51 -12.61 0.48 14.65
N ILE A 52 -12.85 -0.52 13.80
CA ILE A 52 -12.76 -1.95 14.17
C ILE A 52 -11.35 -2.28 14.69
N LYS A 53 -10.30 -1.85 13.97
CA LYS A 53 -8.91 -2.06 14.40
C LYS A 53 -8.67 -1.43 15.77
N HIS A 54 -9.15 -0.22 16.00
CA HIS A 54 -8.97 0.49 17.27
C HIS A 54 -9.72 -0.20 18.41
N GLU A 55 -10.95 -0.65 18.19
CA GLU A 55 -11.72 -1.42 19.16
C GLU A 55 -11.09 -2.78 19.48
N ILE A 56 -10.57 -3.48 18.47
CA ILE A 56 -9.85 -4.75 18.67
C ILE A 56 -8.56 -4.50 19.46
N THR A 57 -7.75 -3.51 19.11
CA THR A 57 -6.52 -3.17 19.85
C THR A 57 -6.84 -2.77 21.29
N LYS A 58 -7.85 -1.92 21.50
CA LYS A 58 -8.27 -1.48 22.84
C LYS A 58 -8.85 -2.64 23.65
N SER A 59 -9.57 -3.57 23.01
CA SER A 59 -10.07 -4.79 23.65
C SER A 59 -8.94 -5.77 23.97
N ALA A 60 -7.95 -5.91 23.10
CA ALA A 60 -6.78 -6.75 23.35
C ALA A 60 -5.92 -6.19 24.50
N GLU A 61 -5.72 -4.87 24.54
CA GLU A 61 -5.04 -4.16 25.62
C GLU A 61 -5.81 -4.31 26.95
N LYS A 62 -7.15 -4.19 26.91
CA LYS A 62 -8.02 -4.38 28.08
C LYS A 62 -8.14 -5.85 28.55
N ASN A 63 -7.87 -6.82 27.67
CA ASN A 63 -7.85 -8.26 28.00
C ASN A 63 -6.44 -8.80 28.26
N GLY A 64 -5.42 -7.94 28.36
CA GLY A 64 -4.08 -8.35 28.76
C GLY A 64 -3.31 -9.16 27.71
N ILE A 65 -3.55 -8.94 26.41
CA ILE A 65 -2.56 -9.34 25.41
C ILE A 65 -1.43 -8.33 25.51
N ASP A 66 -0.40 -8.76 26.22
CA ASP A 66 0.66 -7.93 26.73
C ASP A 66 1.48 -7.32 25.59
N THR A 67 1.41 -5.99 25.46
CA THR A 67 2.29 -5.23 24.57
C THR A 67 3.75 -5.29 25.07
N SER A 68 4.00 -5.77 26.30
CA SER A 68 5.35 -6.09 26.78
C SER A 68 6.07 -7.07 25.85
N ILE A 69 5.41 -8.13 25.40
CA ILE A 69 6.01 -9.16 24.54
C ILE A 69 6.48 -8.56 23.21
N THR A 70 5.73 -7.60 22.65
CA THR A 70 6.15 -6.94 21.41
C THR A 70 7.29 -5.94 21.65
N LYS A 71 7.28 -5.22 22.77
CA LYS A 71 8.33 -4.26 23.14
C LYS A 71 9.65 -4.93 23.51
N ASP A 72 9.59 -6.03 24.24
CA ASP A 72 10.75 -6.83 24.64
C ASP A 72 11.40 -7.48 23.41
N VAL A 73 10.58 -7.98 22.47
CA VAL A 73 11.06 -8.49 21.18
C VAL A 73 11.67 -7.37 20.32
N ASP A 74 11.04 -6.19 20.24
CA ASP A 74 11.61 -5.04 19.51
C ASP A 74 12.94 -4.56 20.11
N GLU A 75 13.09 -4.57 21.44
CA GLU A 75 14.36 -4.23 22.11
C GLU A 75 15.46 -5.26 21.86
N GLU A 76 15.15 -6.56 21.88
CA GLU A 76 16.12 -7.61 21.52
C GLU A 76 16.53 -7.54 20.05
N LEU A 77 15.58 -7.32 19.13
CA LEU A 77 15.86 -7.17 17.71
C LEU A 77 16.72 -5.94 17.40
N LYS A 78 16.56 -4.86 18.16
CA LYS A 78 17.38 -3.65 18.01
C LYS A 78 18.84 -3.90 18.40
N LYS A 79 19.09 -4.65 19.48
CA LYS A 79 20.45 -5.04 19.90
C LYS A 79 21.14 -5.93 18.86
N VAL A 80 20.43 -6.94 18.36
CA VAL A 80 20.94 -7.81 17.29
C VAL A 80 21.28 -7.01 16.03
N LYS A 81 20.45 -6.02 15.66
CA LYS A 81 20.70 -5.20 14.47
C LYS A 81 21.92 -4.28 14.61
N GLU A 82 22.17 -3.76 15.82
CA GLU A 82 23.33 -2.93 16.16
C GLU A 82 24.63 -3.76 16.11
N ASP A 83 24.62 -4.96 16.71
CA ASP A 83 25.74 -5.91 16.62
C ASP A 83 26.06 -6.27 15.15
N LEU A 84 25.02 -6.55 14.36
CA LEU A 84 25.20 -6.85 12.93
C LEU A 84 25.76 -5.66 12.16
N GLU A 85 25.32 -4.42 12.42
CA GLU A 85 25.88 -3.23 11.79
C GLU A 85 27.37 -3.03 12.11
N ASP A 86 27.80 -3.29 13.34
CA ASP A 86 29.22 -3.24 13.74
C ASP A 86 30.07 -4.33 13.07
N PHE A 87 29.51 -5.55 12.95
CA PHE A 87 30.15 -6.62 12.17
C PHE A 87 30.22 -6.27 10.68
N THR A 88 29.14 -5.76 10.08
CA THR A 88 29.12 -5.39 8.64
C THR A 88 30.00 -4.17 8.36
N GLY A 89 30.04 -3.19 9.27
CA GLY A 89 30.83 -1.97 9.14
C GLY A 89 32.32 -2.24 9.25
N SER A 90 32.71 -3.24 10.03
CA SER A 90 34.10 -3.71 10.09
C SER A 90 34.53 -4.45 8.81
N VAL A 91 33.62 -5.13 8.11
CA VAL A 91 33.87 -5.73 6.79
C VAL A 91 33.88 -4.67 5.68
N ARG A 92 32.95 -3.70 5.72
CA ARG A 92 32.84 -2.60 4.74
C ARG A 92 34.01 -1.60 4.83
N ARG A 93 34.64 -1.48 6.00
CA ARG A 93 35.80 -0.61 6.23
C ARG A 93 37.15 -1.24 5.88
N LYS A 94 37.19 -2.57 5.68
CA LYS A 94 38.41 -3.33 5.41
C LYS A 94 38.50 -3.88 3.96
N LEU A 95 37.47 -3.62 3.15
CA LEU A 95 37.43 -3.75 1.69
C LEU A 95 37.55 -2.35 1.07
#